data_AF-A0A835UD72-F1
#
_entry.id   AF-A0A835UD72-F1
#
_cell.length_a   1.000
_cell.length_b   1.000
_cell.length_c   1.000
_cell.angle_alpha   90.00
_cell.angle_beta   90.00
_cell.angle_gamma   90.00
#
_symmetry.space_group_name_H-M   'P 1'
#
loop_
_entity.id
_entity.type
_entity.pdbx_description
1 polymer ?
#
loop_
_entity_poly.entity_id
_entity_poly.type
_entity_poly.pdbx_seq_one_letter_code
_entity_poly.pdbx_strand_id
1 'polypeptide(L)'
;MALSLSHAVFCSATMKLPRISPSFHRRKPASNIVAMSSLPQPSLSTADADVAPHLLRHIRSPSPSIISTVQGFLSATPPTIAPALCLAACALVRSSPQVALDTACALHLAHVHSAVISRRHLTGLSSPVELMTSDGLMVLMYEMITRSEADAGRLQRVVVEVAGAVAAIVAEVAEGAEKEDGRLPACGAACGAILGGGTEEEVERTRRMGMHMGRAHAAAMRCGVAAAADGLGMVELELEWFDGDIADHVKDFLRTKMSFPHDVTI
;
A
#
# COMPACT_ATOMS: atom_id res chain seq x y z
N MET A 1 -16.76 -47.36 -13.76
CA MET A 1 -16.66 -46.72 -12.43
C MET A 1 -16.63 -45.22 -12.65
N ALA A 2 -17.77 -44.56 -12.51
CA ALA A 2 -17.94 -43.12 -12.68
C ALA A 2 -18.04 -42.48 -11.29
N LEU A 3 -17.18 -41.51 -11.00
CA LEU A 3 -17.22 -40.74 -9.75
C LEU A 3 -17.97 -39.43 -10.02
N SER A 4 -19.15 -39.34 -9.40
CA SER A 4 -20.00 -38.16 -9.31
C SER A 4 -19.44 -37.23 -8.22
N LEU A 5 -18.99 -36.04 -8.60
CA LEU A 5 -18.62 -34.97 -7.67
C LEU A 5 -19.84 -34.08 -7.42
N SER A 6 -20.39 -34.18 -6.20
CA SER A 6 -21.52 -33.37 -5.73
C SER A 6 -21.09 -31.94 -5.43
N HIS A 7 -21.87 -30.98 -5.95
CA HIS A 7 -21.84 -29.58 -5.56
C HIS A 7 -22.15 -29.41 -4.07
N ALA A 8 -21.24 -28.80 -3.32
CA ALA A 8 -21.50 -28.33 -1.96
C ALA A 8 -22.16 -26.94 -2.03
N VAL A 9 -23.40 -26.87 -1.57
CA VAL A 9 -24.19 -25.65 -1.38
C VAL A 9 -23.62 -24.87 -0.19
N PHE A 10 -23.13 -23.65 -0.42
CA PHE A 10 -22.66 -22.77 0.65
C PHE A 10 -23.87 -22.14 1.36
N CYS A 11 -24.13 -22.57 2.59
CA CYS A 11 -25.23 -22.09 3.42
C CYS A 11 -24.82 -20.74 4.06
N SER A 12 -25.52 -19.67 3.67
CA SER A 12 -25.34 -18.33 4.23
C SER A 12 -25.82 -18.28 5.68
N ALA A 13 -24.89 -18.33 6.63
CA ALA A 13 -25.14 -18.13 8.05
C ALA A 13 -24.84 -16.66 8.41
N THR A 14 -25.90 -15.89 8.70
CA THR A 14 -25.79 -14.54 9.24
C THR A 14 -25.22 -14.58 10.65
N MET A 15 -23.92 -14.34 10.81
CA MET A 15 -23.31 -14.13 12.12
C MET A 15 -23.69 -12.74 12.64
N LYS A 16 -24.52 -12.70 13.69
CA LYS A 16 -24.75 -11.49 14.49
C LYS A 16 -23.51 -11.21 15.34
N LEU A 17 -22.80 -10.13 15.01
CA LEU A 17 -21.69 -9.63 15.82
C LEU A 17 -22.18 -9.13 17.19
N PRO A 18 -21.49 -9.43 18.30
CA PRO A 18 -21.82 -8.90 19.62
C PRO A 18 -21.56 -7.38 19.68
N ARG A 19 -22.53 -6.63 20.21
CA ARG A 19 -22.38 -5.20 20.52
C ARG A 19 -21.40 -5.04 21.69
N ILE A 20 -20.19 -4.59 21.39
CA ILE A 20 -19.24 -4.11 22.39
C ILE A 20 -19.50 -2.61 22.58
N SER A 21 -19.99 -2.22 23.76
CA SER A 21 -20.13 -0.82 24.15
C SER A 21 -18.78 -0.28 24.64
N PRO A 22 -18.21 0.77 24.02
CA PRO A 22 -16.99 1.36 24.55
C PRO A 22 -17.34 2.46 25.57
N SER A 23 -16.99 2.23 26.84
CA SER A 23 -16.95 3.27 27.87
C SER A 23 -15.68 4.10 27.71
N PHE A 24 -15.74 5.18 26.94
CA PHE A 24 -14.63 6.12 26.82
C PHE A 24 -14.69 7.18 27.93
N HIS A 25 -13.75 7.11 28.87
CA HIS A 25 -13.45 8.22 29.78
C HIS A 25 -12.77 9.36 29.00
N ARG A 26 -13.51 10.45 28.82
CA ARG A 26 -13.08 11.70 28.21
C ARG A 26 -12.11 12.44 29.13
N ARG A 27 -10.79 12.30 28.93
CA ARG A 27 -9.80 13.25 29.48
C ARG A 27 -9.70 14.47 28.55
N LYS A 28 -9.91 15.66 29.11
CA LYS A 28 -9.69 16.94 28.43
C LYS A 28 -8.18 17.17 28.27
N PRO A 29 -7.65 17.54 27.09
CA PRO A 29 -6.29 18.02 26.98
C PRO A 29 -6.23 19.50 27.39
N ALA A 30 -5.22 19.85 28.18
CA ALA A 30 -4.85 21.22 28.47
C ALA A 30 -4.25 21.87 27.22
N SER A 31 -4.73 23.06 26.89
CA SER A 31 -4.20 23.90 25.82
C SER A 31 -2.90 24.55 26.29
N ASN A 32 -1.77 24.12 25.72
CA ASN A 32 -0.53 24.87 25.74
C ASN A 32 -0.25 25.31 24.29
N ILE A 33 -0.38 26.61 24.04
CA ILE A 33 0.07 27.25 22.80
C ILE A 33 1.60 27.33 22.88
N VAL A 34 2.28 26.44 22.17
CA VAL A 34 3.72 26.53 21.92
C VAL A 34 3.89 27.09 20.51
N ALA A 35 4.64 28.19 20.40
CA ALA A 35 5.02 28.79 19.14
C ALA A 35 5.81 27.77 18.31
N MET A 36 5.28 27.40 17.14
CA MET A 36 5.95 26.49 16.21
C MET A 36 7.13 27.22 15.54
N SER A 37 8.34 26.86 15.94
CA SER A 37 9.48 26.90 15.03
C SER A 37 9.20 25.92 13.90
N SER A 38 9.14 26.41 12.66
CA SER A 38 8.93 25.60 11.45
C SER A 38 10.08 24.60 11.28
N LEU A 39 9.91 23.37 11.78
CA LEU A 39 10.72 22.25 11.33
C LEU A 39 10.54 22.07 9.81
N PRO A 40 11.59 21.71 9.06
CA PRO A 40 11.46 21.37 7.65
C PRO A 40 10.45 20.23 7.53
N GLN A 41 9.37 20.44 6.77
CA GLN A 41 8.44 19.35 6.45
C GLN A 41 9.23 18.25 5.74
N PRO A 42 9.08 16.97 6.12
CA PRO A 42 9.83 15.89 5.49
C PRO A 42 9.47 15.82 4.00
N SER A 43 10.49 15.83 3.15
CA SER A 43 10.31 15.68 1.71
C SER A 43 9.72 14.31 1.38
N LEU A 44 8.99 14.20 0.27
CA LEU A 44 8.40 12.94 -0.20
C LEU A 44 9.45 11.84 -0.39
N SER A 45 10.65 12.21 -0.86
CA SER A 45 11.80 11.30 -1.00
C SER A 45 12.28 10.75 0.34
N THR A 46 12.28 11.58 1.39
CA THR A 46 12.65 11.14 2.75
C THR A 46 11.60 10.17 3.31
N ALA A 47 10.32 10.52 3.18
CA ALA A 47 9.23 9.67 3.68
C ALA A 47 9.20 8.29 3.00
N ASP A 48 9.51 8.24 1.71
CA ASP A 48 9.62 6.97 0.97
C ASP A 48 10.82 6.13 1.41
N ALA A 49 11.98 6.77 1.63
CA ALA A 49 13.15 6.09 2.19
C ALA A 49 12.91 5.55 3.61
N ASP A 50 11.99 6.16 4.36
CA ASP A 50 11.63 5.78 5.72
C ASP A 50 10.69 4.56 5.79
N VAL A 51 10.05 4.12 4.70
CA VAL A 51 9.05 3.03 4.74
C VAL A 51 9.62 1.74 5.33
N ALA A 52 10.74 1.24 4.81
CA ALA A 52 11.32 -0.01 5.32
C ALA A 52 11.87 0.13 6.76
N PRO A 53 12.67 1.16 7.10
CA PRO A 53 13.08 1.40 8.48
C PRO A 53 11.91 1.54 9.46
N HIS A 54 10.84 2.23 9.06
CA HIS A 54 9.65 2.43 9.88
C HIS A 54 8.90 1.13 10.13
N LEU A 55 8.68 0.32 9.10
CA LEU A 55 8.07 -1.01 9.21
C LEU A 55 8.85 -1.89 10.19
N LEU A 56 10.18 -1.96 10.06
CA LEU A 56 11.01 -2.80 10.91
C LEU A 56 10.97 -2.40 12.38
N ARG A 57 10.85 -1.10 12.69
CA ARG A 57 10.68 -0.61 14.07
C ARG A 57 9.37 -1.07 14.71
N HIS A 58 8.35 -1.40 13.92
CA HIS A 58 7.03 -1.82 14.39
C HIS A 58 6.93 -3.32 14.66
N ILE A 59 7.90 -4.12 14.23
CA ILE A 59 7.96 -5.55 14.52
C ILE A 59 8.38 -5.72 15.99
N ARG A 60 7.39 -5.84 16.88
CA ARG A 60 7.60 -6.05 18.34
C ARG A 60 7.97 -7.50 18.67
N SER A 61 9.01 -8.03 18.01
CA SER A 61 9.53 -9.37 18.29
C SER A 61 10.83 -9.29 19.08
N PRO A 62 10.95 -10.00 20.23
CA PRO A 62 12.23 -10.15 20.92
C PRO A 62 13.18 -11.10 20.18
N SER A 63 12.69 -11.88 19.21
CA SER A 63 13.49 -12.81 18.42
C SER A 63 14.10 -12.11 17.19
N PRO A 64 15.43 -12.01 17.09
CA PRO A 64 16.12 -11.46 15.91
C PRO A 64 15.80 -12.23 14.63
N SER A 65 15.50 -13.53 14.76
CA SER A 65 15.16 -14.41 13.63
C SER A 65 13.87 -13.98 12.93
N ILE A 66 12.89 -13.45 13.64
CA ILE A 66 11.65 -12.95 13.02
C ILE A 66 11.94 -11.67 12.23
N ILE A 67 12.72 -10.75 12.80
CA ILE A 67 13.10 -9.49 12.12
C ILE A 67 13.89 -9.80 10.86
N SER A 68 14.90 -10.68 10.94
CA SER A 68 15.69 -11.08 9.76
C SER A 68 14.85 -11.78 8.70
N THR A 69 13.84 -12.55 9.10
CA THR A 69 12.91 -13.20 8.18
C THR A 69 12.10 -12.15 7.42
N VAL A 70 11.48 -11.19 8.12
CA VAL A 70 10.70 -10.13 7.46
C VAL A 70 11.59 -9.28 6.54
N GLN A 71 12.81 -8.95 6.96
CA GLN A 71 13.79 -8.27 6.10
C GLN A 71 14.07 -9.09 4.83
N GLY A 72 14.27 -10.40 4.95
CA GLY A 72 14.47 -11.29 3.81
C GLY A 72 13.31 -11.25 2.81
N PHE A 73 12.06 -11.24 3.30
CA PHE A 73 10.88 -11.06 2.45
C PHE A 73 10.86 -9.71 1.74
N LEU A 74 11.10 -8.61 2.47
CA LEU A 74 11.12 -7.27 1.89
C LEU A 74 12.19 -7.14 0.80
N SER A 75 13.38 -7.70 1.01
CA SER A 75 14.48 -7.64 0.05
C SER A 75 14.29 -8.56 -1.16
N ALA A 76 13.62 -9.71 -1.00
CA ALA A 76 13.38 -10.64 -2.09
C ALA A 76 12.17 -10.26 -2.97
N THR A 77 11.31 -9.38 -2.48
CA THR A 77 10.13 -8.94 -3.22
C THR A 77 10.51 -7.96 -4.33
N PRO A 78 10.01 -8.12 -5.57
CA PRO A 78 10.21 -7.13 -6.63
C PRO A 78 9.76 -5.73 -6.20
N PRO A 79 10.37 -4.66 -6.72
CA PRO A 79 9.99 -3.30 -6.34
C PRO A 79 8.52 -3.01 -6.64
N THR A 80 7.93 -2.13 -5.85
CA THR A 80 6.56 -1.63 -6.02
C THR A 80 6.52 -0.13 -5.76
N ILE A 81 5.67 0.58 -6.51
CA ILE A 81 5.44 2.00 -6.33
C ILE A 81 4.23 2.30 -5.43
N ALA A 82 3.51 1.28 -4.94
CA ALA A 82 2.30 1.49 -4.14
C ALA A 82 2.56 2.29 -2.83
N PRO A 83 3.61 2.01 -2.03
CA PRO A 83 3.94 2.82 -0.87
C PRO A 83 4.25 4.28 -1.23
N ALA A 84 5.05 4.49 -2.28
CA ALA A 84 5.43 5.81 -2.79
C ALA A 84 4.19 6.62 -3.22
N LEU A 85 3.26 5.99 -3.94
CA LEU A 85 2.01 6.62 -4.37
C LEU A 85 1.08 6.94 -3.20
N CYS A 86 1.06 6.13 -2.15
CA CYS A 86 0.31 6.44 -0.93
C CYS A 86 0.82 7.72 -0.25
N LEU A 87 2.14 7.85 -0.10
CA LEU A 87 2.75 9.05 0.45
C LEU A 87 2.53 10.27 -0.45
N ALA A 88 2.68 10.09 -1.77
CA ALA A 88 2.52 11.15 -2.76
C ALA A 88 1.07 11.66 -2.81
N ALA A 89 0.09 10.76 -2.83
CA ALA A 89 -1.32 11.15 -2.85
C ALA A 89 -1.76 11.83 -1.54
N CYS A 90 -1.21 11.43 -0.40
CA CYS A 90 -1.40 12.13 0.86
C CYS A 90 -0.87 13.57 0.79
N ALA A 91 0.31 13.75 0.18
CA ALA A 91 0.88 15.07 -0.07
C ALA A 91 0.04 15.90 -1.04
N LEU A 92 -0.43 15.31 -2.15
CA LEU A 92 -1.24 15.99 -3.18
C LEU A 92 -2.49 16.65 -2.60
N VAL A 93 -3.16 15.99 -1.65
CA VAL A 93 -4.33 16.55 -0.96
C VAL A 93 -3.96 17.48 0.21
N ARG A 94 -2.73 18.00 0.20
CA ARG A 94 -2.17 19.01 1.12
C ARG A 94 -2.01 18.53 2.57
N SER A 95 -1.79 17.23 2.77
CA SER A 95 -1.46 16.67 4.08
C SER A 95 0.04 16.34 4.20
N SER A 96 0.48 16.08 5.43
CA SER A 96 1.84 15.58 5.65
C SER A 96 1.93 14.12 5.20
N PRO A 97 2.95 13.75 4.38
CA PRO A 97 3.15 12.35 3.99
C PRO A 97 3.28 11.39 5.17
N GLN A 98 3.74 11.89 6.32
CA GLN A 98 3.93 11.11 7.55
C GLN A 98 2.63 10.49 8.07
N VAL A 99 1.48 11.15 7.85
CA VAL A 99 0.16 10.62 8.23
C VAL A 99 -0.15 9.30 7.52
N ALA A 100 0.42 9.10 6.32
CA ALA A 100 0.23 7.91 5.51
C ALA A 100 1.37 6.88 5.62
N LEU A 101 2.39 7.11 6.46
CA LEU A 101 3.58 6.25 6.52
C LEU A 101 3.26 4.82 6.97
N ASP A 102 2.42 4.68 7.99
CA ASP A 102 1.96 3.37 8.46
C ASP A 102 1.19 2.59 7.37
N THR A 103 0.32 3.28 6.63
CA THR A 103 -0.41 2.68 5.52
C THR A 103 0.49 2.38 4.32
N ALA A 104 1.51 3.20 4.06
CA ALA A 104 2.54 2.90 3.05
C ALA A 104 3.32 1.62 3.40
N CYS A 105 3.66 1.41 4.68
CA CYS A 105 4.24 0.16 5.17
C CYS A 105 3.29 -1.01 4.98
N ALA A 106 2.01 -0.83 5.27
CA ALA A 106 0.98 -1.84 5.05
C ALA A 106 0.87 -2.26 3.58
N LEU A 107 0.92 -1.31 2.64
CA LEU A 107 0.91 -1.60 1.19
C LEU A 107 2.16 -2.36 0.74
N HIS A 108 3.31 -2.11 1.36
CA HIS A 108 4.51 -2.91 1.12
C HIS A 108 4.31 -4.36 1.57
N LEU A 109 3.73 -4.57 2.76
CA LEU A 109 3.39 -5.90 3.26
C LEU A 109 2.35 -6.61 2.37
N ALA A 110 1.34 -5.88 1.87
CA ALA A 110 0.36 -6.40 0.91
C ALA A 110 1.03 -6.89 -0.38
N HIS A 111 2.01 -6.12 -0.89
CA HIS A 111 2.79 -6.49 -2.07
C HIS A 111 3.65 -7.72 -1.84
N VAL A 112 4.32 -7.81 -0.68
CA VAL A 112 5.07 -9.00 -0.27
C VAL A 112 4.16 -10.23 -0.21
N HIS A 113 2.99 -10.10 0.43
CA HIS A 113 2.01 -11.17 0.50
C HIS A 113 1.59 -11.63 -0.91
N SER A 114 1.25 -10.69 -1.79
CA SER A 114 0.96 -10.94 -3.20
C SER A 114 2.11 -11.69 -3.89
N ALA A 115 3.36 -11.28 -3.67
CA ALA A 115 4.51 -11.92 -4.29
C ALA A 115 4.68 -13.38 -3.83
N VAL A 116 4.46 -13.67 -2.55
CA VAL A 116 4.54 -15.04 -2.00
C VAL A 116 3.44 -15.94 -2.56
N ILE A 117 2.20 -15.44 -2.67
CA ILE A 117 1.10 -16.24 -3.21
C ILE A 117 1.24 -16.45 -4.74
N SER A 118 1.77 -15.47 -5.47
CA SER A 118 1.97 -15.56 -6.93
C SER A 118 3.21 -16.36 -7.31
N ARG A 119 4.30 -16.23 -6.55
CA ARG A 119 5.59 -16.87 -6.82
C ARG A 119 5.91 -17.81 -5.67
N ARG A 120 5.78 -19.11 -5.90
CA ARG A 120 6.27 -20.11 -4.95
C ARG A 120 7.80 -19.94 -4.82
N HIS A 121 8.33 -19.89 -3.59
CA HIS A 121 9.75 -19.76 -3.28
C HIS A 121 10.34 -18.37 -3.50
N LEU A 122 9.71 -17.35 -2.90
CA LEU A 122 10.25 -15.99 -2.91
C LEU A 122 11.56 -15.89 -2.10
N THR A 123 11.69 -16.73 -1.09
CA THR A 123 12.83 -16.81 -0.19
C THR A 123 13.47 -18.21 -0.26
N GLY A 124 14.62 -18.38 0.38
CA GLY A 124 15.23 -19.71 0.55
C GLY A 124 14.51 -20.62 1.56
N LEU A 125 13.33 -20.23 2.05
CA LEU A 125 12.56 -20.98 3.03
C LEU A 125 11.70 -22.07 2.37
N SER A 126 11.29 -23.07 3.17
CA SER A 126 10.33 -24.07 2.71
C SER A 126 8.96 -23.43 2.44
N SER A 127 8.26 -23.88 1.40
CA SER A 127 6.96 -23.32 1.00
C SER A 127 5.92 -23.20 2.15
N PRO A 128 5.75 -24.17 3.07
CA PRO A 128 4.81 -24.01 4.18
C PRO A 128 5.18 -22.85 5.12
N VAL A 129 6.47 -22.65 5.36
CA VAL A 129 6.98 -21.56 6.22
C VAL A 129 6.77 -20.22 5.54
N GLU A 130 6.99 -20.13 4.23
CA GLU A 130 6.73 -18.89 3.48
C GLU A 130 5.27 -18.49 3.54
N LEU A 131 4.37 -19.44 3.29
CA LEU A 131 2.93 -19.20 3.31
C LEU A 131 2.47 -18.72 4.69
N MET A 132 2.85 -19.44 5.76
CA MET A 132 2.50 -19.04 7.12
C MET A 132 3.08 -17.68 7.51
N THR A 133 4.32 -17.38 7.07
CA THR A 133 4.93 -16.07 7.33
C THR A 133 4.15 -14.98 6.62
N SER A 134 3.80 -15.20 5.35
CA SER A 134 3.01 -14.31 4.53
C SER A 134 1.62 -14.01 5.14
N ASP A 135 0.95 -15.01 5.69
CA ASP A 135 -0.32 -14.82 6.41
C ASP A 135 -0.14 -13.97 7.67
N GLY A 136 0.97 -14.16 8.39
CA GLY A 136 1.36 -13.31 9.52
C GLY A 136 1.62 -11.86 9.13
N LEU A 137 2.21 -11.62 7.95
CA LEU A 137 2.43 -10.28 7.42
C LEU A 137 1.12 -9.56 7.10
N MET A 138 0.06 -10.26 6.70
CA MET A 138 -1.26 -9.66 6.52
C MET A 138 -1.85 -9.12 7.83
N VAL A 139 -1.64 -9.82 8.95
CA VAL A 139 -2.09 -9.33 10.26
C VAL A 139 -1.34 -8.05 10.62
N LEU A 140 -0.02 -8.03 10.42
CA LEU A 140 0.80 -6.85 10.64
C LEU A 140 0.39 -5.69 9.71
N MET A 141 0.02 -5.95 8.46
CA MET A 141 -0.50 -4.96 7.53
C MET A 141 -1.72 -4.22 8.12
N TYR A 142 -2.72 -4.94 8.62
CA TYR A 142 -3.91 -4.31 9.23
C TYR A 142 -3.57 -3.60 10.53
N GLU A 143 -2.67 -4.14 11.34
CA GLU A 143 -2.17 -3.49 12.55
C GLU A 143 -1.55 -2.12 12.22
N MET A 144 -0.72 -2.05 11.18
CA MET A 144 -0.12 -0.79 10.71
C MET A 144 -1.20 0.22 10.28
N ILE A 145 -2.18 -0.20 9.47
CA ILE A 145 -3.29 0.70 9.06
C ILE A 145 -3.98 1.29 10.29
N THR A 146 -4.32 0.46 11.29
CA THR A 146 -5.01 0.92 12.49
C THR A 146 -4.19 1.84 13.41
N ARG A 147 -2.88 1.95 13.20
CA ARG A 147 -1.98 2.88 13.90
C ARG A 147 -1.87 4.25 13.25
N SER A 148 -2.28 4.36 11.98
CA SER A 148 -2.20 5.63 11.23
C SER A 148 -2.98 6.73 11.95
N GLU A 149 -2.45 7.96 11.93
CA GLU A 149 -3.04 9.12 12.60
C GLU A 149 -4.24 9.68 11.82
N ALA A 150 -5.36 8.94 11.79
CA ALA A 150 -6.62 9.36 11.17
C ALA A 150 -7.83 9.01 12.03
N ASP A 151 -8.98 9.64 11.75
CA ASP A 151 -10.22 9.28 12.43
C ASP A 151 -10.73 7.89 12.00
N ALA A 152 -11.58 7.30 12.84
CA ALA A 152 -12.09 5.94 12.62
C ALA A 152 -12.81 5.76 11.27
N GLY A 153 -13.47 6.79 10.74
CA GLY A 153 -14.14 6.73 9.45
C GLY A 153 -13.15 6.62 8.30
N ARG A 154 -12.08 7.41 8.31
CA ARG A 154 -10.99 7.32 7.33
C ARG A 154 -10.25 5.99 7.42
N LEU A 155 -9.90 5.55 8.63
CA LEU A 155 -9.23 4.25 8.83
C LEU A 155 -10.08 3.09 8.33
N GLN A 156 -11.38 3.08 8.63
CA GLN A 156 -12.30 2.06 8.12
C GLN A 156 -12.32 2.03 6.60
N ARG A 157 -12.34 3.18 5.93
CA ARG A 157 -12.29 3.27 4.46
C ARG A 157 -10.98 2.72 3.90
N VAL A 158 -9.83 3.07 4.50
CA VAL A 158 -8.52 2.53 4.09
C VAL A 158 -8.47 1.01 4.26
N VAL A 159 -8.98 0.48 5.36
CA VAL A 159 -9.05 -0.99 5.56
C VAL A 159 -9.88 -1.65 4.46
N VAL A 160 -11.02 -1.08 4.09
CA VAL A 160 -11.87 -1.61 3.01
C VAL A 160 -11.15 -1.58 1.66
N GLU A 161 -10.48 -0.47 1.33
CA GLU A 161 -9.67 -0.35 0.10
C GLU A 161 -8.56 -1.39 0.04
N VAL A 162 -7.73 -1.49 1.08
CA VAL A 162 -6.60 -2.43 1.14
C VAL A 162 -7.10 -3.88 1.10
N ALA A 163 -8.13 -4.22 1.88
CA ALA A 163 -8.70 -5.55 1.88
C ALA A 163 -9.28 -5.93 0.50
N GLY A 164 -9.99 -5.00 -0.16
CA GLY A 164 -10.52 -5.21 -1.49
C GLY A 164 -9.43 -5.44 -2.53
N ALA A 165 -8.36 -4.65 -2.50
CA ALA A 165 -7.21 -4.80 -3.39
C ALA A 165 -6.49 -6.15 -3.19
N VAL A 166 -6.22 -6.53 -1.94
CA VAL A 166 -5.57 -7.82 -1.62
C VAL A 166 -6.47 -8.99 -2.03
N ALA A 167 -7.77 -8.93 -1.74
CA ALA A 167 -8.71 -9.98 -2.12
C ALA A 167 -8.79 -10.17 -3.64
N ALA A 168 -8.83 -9.07 -4.41
CA ALA A 168 -8.80 -9.13 -5.87
C ALA A 168 -7.53 -9.81 -6.39
N ILE A 169 -6.36 -9.47 -5.84
CA ILE A 169 -5.08 -10.08 -6.24
C ILE A 169 -5.06 -11.58 -5.91
N VAL A 170 -5.55 -11.99 -4.74
CA VAL A 170 -5.65 -13.41 -4.37
C VAL A 170 -6.58 -14.16 -5.33
N ALA A 171 -7.71 -13.55 -5.72
CA ALA A 171 -8.63 -14.14 -6.68
C ALA A 171 -7.98 -14.31 -8.07
N GLU A 172 -7.27 -13.29 -8.57
CA GLU A 172 -6.54 -13.35 -9.84
C GLU A 172 -5.54 -14.52 -9.86
N VAL A 173 -4.79 -14.70 -8.76
CA VAL A 173 -3.83 -15.81 -8.61
C VAL A 173 -4.53 -17.17 -8.58
N ALA A 174 -5.66 -17.28 -7.87
CA ALA A 174 -6.43 -18.52 -7.79
C ALA A 174 -7.05 -18.93 -9.13
N GLU A 175 -7.49 -17.96 -9.92
CA GLU A 175 -8.10 -18.16 -11.24
C GLU A 175 -7.07 -18.30 -12.37
N GLY A 176 -5.79 -18.05 -12.08
CA GLY A 176 -4.74 -18.01 -13.10
C GLY A 176 -4.93 -16.87 -14.10
N ALA A 177 -5.62 -15.80 -13.68
CA ALA A 177 -5.87 -14.62 -14.50
C ALA A 177 -4.60 -13.79 -14.67
N GLU A 178 -4.55 -12.97 -15.72
CA GLU A 178 -3.48 -11.99 -15.88
C GLU A 178 -3.52 -10.99 -14.72
N LYS A 179 -2.37 -10.82 -14.07
CA LYS A 179 -2.21 -9.89 -12.95
C LYS A 179 -2.51 -8.47 -13.40
N GLU A 180 -3.45 -7.81 -12.74
CA GLU A 180 -3.72 -6.40 -13.01
C GLU A 180 -2.73 -5.51 -12.24
N ASP A 181 -1.58 -5.26 -12.85
CA ASP A 181 -0.43 -4.57 -12.22
C ASP A 181 -0.73 -3.17 -11.63
N GLY A 182 -1.84 -2.54 -12.02
CA GLY A 182 -2.26 -1.23 -11.54
C GLY A 182 -3.08 -1.24 -10.24
N ARG A 183 -3.61 -2.38 -9.79
CA ARG A 183 -4.56 -2.42 -8.65
C ARG A 183 -3.96 -1.97 -7.34
N LEU A 184 -2.80 -2.52 -6.96
CA LEU A 184 -2.17 -2.17 -5.68
C LEU A 184 -1.64 -0.72 -5.68
N PRO A 185 -0.99 -0.23 -6.76
CA PRO A 185 -0.71 1.20 -6.95
C PRO A 185 -1.94 2.12 -6.85
N ALA A 186 -3.07 1.75 -7.48
CA ALA A 186 -4.32 2.49 -7.38
C ALA A 186 -4.86 2.53 -5.94
N CYS A 187 -4.85 1.39 -5.26
CA CYS A 187 -5.19 1.30 -3.83
C CYS A 187 -4.30 2.22 -3.00
N GLY A 188 -2.99 2.22 -3.24
CA GLY A 188 -2.06 3.08 -2.51
C GLY A 188 -2.38 4.56 -2.66
N ALA A 189 -2.56 5.02 -3.90
CA ALA A 189 -2.92 6.40 -4.17
C ALA A 189 -4.27 6.81 -3.56
N ALA A 190 -5.29 5.93 -3.62
CA ALA A 190 -6.58 6.17 -2.98
C ALA A 190 -6.44 6.26 -1.45
N CYS A 191 -5.69 5.35 -0.83
CA CYS A 191 -5.46 5.34 0.62
C CYS A 191 -4.75 6.61 1.09
N GLY A 192 -3.73 7.06 0.34
CA GLY A 192 -3.04 8.32 0.61
C GLY A 192 -3.98 9.52 0.62
N ALA A 193 -4.83 9.64 -0.41
CA ALA A 193 -5.82 10.71 -0.48
C ALA A 193 -6.87 10.64 0.66
N ILE A 194 -7.36 9.44 1.00
CA ILE A 194 -8.30 9.24 2.12
C ILE A 194 -7.69 9.70 3.44
N LEU A 195 -6.44 9.30 3.73
CA LEU A 195 -5.74 9.66 4.97
C LEU A 195 -5.44 11.15 5.03
N GLY A 196 -5.03 11.74 3.90
CA GLY A 196 -4.79 13.17 3.78
C GLY A 196 -6.07 14.02 3.87
N GLY A 197 -7.25 13.40 3.84
CA GLY A 197 -8.52 14.09 3.97
C GLY A 197 -9.05 14.66 2.66
N GLY A 198 -8.64 14.09 1.53
CA GLY A 198 -9.17 14.40 0.22
C GLY A 198 -10.67 14.11 0.11
N THR A 199 -11.33 14.86 -0.75
CA THR A 199 -12.70 14.66 -1.20
C THR A 199 -12.85 13.36 -2.00
N GLU A 200 -14.09 12.88 -2.19
CA GLU A 200 -14.32 11.68 -3.02
C GLU A 200 -13.79 11.83 -4.44
N GLU A 201 -13.85 13.04 -5.00
CA GLU A 201 -13.34 13.32 -6.34
C GLU A 201 -11.81 13.27 -6.37
N GLU A 202 -11.12 13.85 -5.39
CA GLU A 202 -9.67 13.73 -5.22
C GLU A 202 -9.25 12.27 -5.05
N VAL A 203 -9.95 11.50 -4.22
CA VAL A 203 -9.66 10.08 -3.99
C VAL A 203 -9.81 9.27 -5.28
N GLU A 204 -10.84 9.53 -6.07
CA GLU A 204 -11.09 8.82 -7.32
C GLU A 204 -10.09 9.22 -8.43
N ARG A 205 -9.66 10.49 -8.46
CA ARG A 205 -8.57 10.96 -9.33
C ARG A 205 -7.25 10.30 -8.98
N THR A 206 -6.85 10.32 -7.71
CA THR A 206 -5.60 9.67 -7.29
C THR A 206 -5.66 8.16 -7.51
N ARG A 207 -6.82 7.51 -7.35
CA ARG A 207 -7.00 6.09 -7.69
C ARG A 207 -6.69 5.80 -9.16
N ARG A 208 -7.27 6.58 -10.09
CA ARG A 208 -6.98 6.44 -11.54
C ARG A 208 -5.53 6.74 -11.87
N MET A 209 -4.96 7.81 -11.30
CA MET A 209 -3.54 8.12 -11.40
C MET A 209 -2.68 6.92 -10.97
N GLY A 210 -2.98 6.33 -9.81
CA GLY A 210 -2.27 5.14 -9.32
C GLY A 210 -2.41 3.93 -10.24
N MET A 211 -3.60 3.72 -10.82
CA MET A 211 -3.82 2.66 -11.82
C MET A 211 -2.93 2.86 -13.06
N HIS A 212 -2.91 4.07 -13.61
CA HIS A 212 -2.07 4.39 -14.78
C HIS A 212 -0.58 4.26 -14.46
N MET A 213 -0.13 4.79 -13.32
CA MET A 213 1.25 4.67 -12.85
C MET A 213 1.65 3.21 -12.65
N GLY A 214 0.78 2.38 -12.06
CA GLY A 214 1.09 0.97 -11.82
C GLY A 214 1.26 0.18 -13.12
N ARG A 215 0.37 0.41 -14.10
CA ARG A 215 0.48 -0.18 -15.44
C ARG A 215 1.75 0.31 -16.16
N ALA A 216 2.06 1.60 -16.08
CA ALA A 216 3.27 2.19 -16.66
C ALA A 216 4.53 1.57 -16.04
N HIS A 217 4.58 1.47 -14.70
CA HIS A 217 5.71 0.89 -13.98
C HIS A 217 5.93 -0.58 -14.35
N ALA A 218 4.85 -1.36 -14.44
CA ALA A 218 4.95 -2.75 -14.82
C ALA A 218 5.33 -2.96 -16.29
N ALA A 219 4.82 -2.12 -17.20
CA ALA A 219 5.27 -2.09 -18.60
C ALA A 219 6.75 -1.75 -18.70
N ALA A 220 7.23 -0.78 -17.91
CA ALA A 220 8.63 -0.42 -17.87
C ALA A 220 9.52 -1.57 -17.37
N MET A 221 9.08 -2.28 -16.33
CA MET A 221 9.79 -3.45 -15.80
C MET A 221 9.86 -4.63 -16.79
N ARG A 222 8.87 -4.77 -17.68
CA ARG A 222 8.83 -5.88 -18.66
C ARG A 222 9.48 -5.55 -20.00
N CYS A 223 9.27 -4.33 -20.49
CA CYS A 223 9.55 -3.94 -21.88
C CYS A 223 10.44 -2.71 -21.99
N GLY A 224 10.90 -2.15 -20.86
CA GLY A 224 11.70 -0.92 -20.80
C GLY A 224 10.87 0.36 -20.79
N VAL A 225 11.53 1.47 -20.46
CA VAL A 225 10.88 2.78 -20.17
C VAL A 225 10.05 3.32 -21.34
N ALA A 226 10.42 3.03 -22.59
CA ALA A 226 9.67 3.48 -23.76
C ALA A 226 8.24 2.92 -23.79
N ALA A 227 8.02 1.70 -23.28
CA ALA A 227 6.70 1.08 -23.21
C ALA A 227 5.78 1.71 -22.15
N ALA A 228 6.31 2.56 -21.27
CA ALA A 228 5.56 3.23 -20.22
C ALA A 228 5.02 4.61 -20.62
N ALA A 229 5.39 5.13 -21.80
CA ALA A 229 5.08 6.49 -22.23
C ALA A 229 3.59 6.80 -22.22
N ASP A 230 2.76 5.92 -22.78
CA ASP A 230 1.31 6.10 -22.84
C ASP A 230 0.69 6.17 -21.43
N GLY A 231 1.16 5.32 -20.52
CA GLY A 231 0.71 5.31 -19.14
C GLY A 231 1.10 6.58 -18.38
N LEU A 232 2.30 7.12 -18.64
CA LEU A 232 2.77 8.37 -18.04
C LEU A 232 2.00 9.60 -18.55
N GLY A 233 1.63 9.64 -19.83
CA GLY A 233 0.80 10.71 -20.37
C GLY A 233 -0.57 10.79 -19.68
N MET A 234 -1.19 9.64 -19.37
CA MET A 234 -2.45 9.59 -18.61
C MET A 234 -2.29 10.09 -17.17
N VAL A 235 -1.13 9.87 -16.56
CA VAL A 235 -0.84 10.34 -15.20
C VAL A 235 -0.71 11.86 -15.16
N GLU A 236 -0.07 12.46 -16.17
CA GLU A 236 0.04 13.91 -16.28
C GLU A 236 -1.34 14.56 -16.38
N LEU A 237 -2.27 14.00 -17.16
CA LEU A 237 -3.65 14.47 -17.27
C LEU A 237 -4.41 14.44 -15.94
N GLU A 238 -4.24 13.38 -15.13
CA GLU A 238 -4.86 13.33 -13.79
C GLU A 238 -4.24 14.35 -12.83
N LEU A 239 -2.93 14.62 -12.96
CA LEU A 239 -2.19 15.57 -12.13
C LEU A 239 -2.45 17.04 -12.49
N GLU A 240 -2.81 17.35 -13.73
CA GLU A 240 -3.21 18.72 -14.16
C GLU A 240 -4.41 19.28 -13.40
N TRP A 241 -5.22 18.40 -12.79
CA TRP A 241 -6.35 18.81 -11.98
C TRP A 241 -5.95 19.34 -10.59
N PHE A 242 -4.78 18.95 -10.09
CA PHE A 242 -4.30 19.40 -8.79
C PHE A 242 -3.55 20.72 -8.96
N ASP A 243 -4.10 21.78 -8.39
CA ASP A 243 -3.46 23.10 -8.42
C ASP A 243 -2.25 23.20 -7.48
N GLY A 244 -1.19 23.82 -8.00
CA GLY A 244 -0.07 24.35 -7.22
C GLY A 244 1.22 23.53 -7.29
N ASP A 245 2.27 24.10 -6.69
CA ASP A 245 3.65 23.59 -6.73
C ASP A 245 3.78 22.13 -6.26
N ILE A 246 2.83 21.63 -5.47
CA ILE A 246 2.87 20.25 -4.97
C ILE A 246 2.67 19.21 -6.06
N ALA A 247 1.87 19.52 -7.09
CA ALA A 247 1.65 18.62 -8.22
C ALA A 247 2.95 18.42 -9.01
N ASP A 248 3.74 19.48 -9.21
CA ASP A 248 5.02 19.41 -9.92
C ASP A 248 6.08 18.65 -9.11
N HIS A 249 6.15 18.86 -7.79
CA HIS A 249 7.02 18.07 -6.93
C HIS A 249 6.66 16.57 -6.96
N VAL A 250 5.36 16.24 -7.01
CA VAL A 250 4.91 14.85 -7.11
C VAL A 250 5.21 14.28 -8.49
N LYS A 251 5.04 15.04 -9.59
CA LYS A 251 5.45 14.62 -10.94
C LYS A 251 6.93 14.26 -10.96
N ASP A 252 7.79 15.13 -10.44
CA ASP A 252 9.23 14.90 -10.43
C ASP A 252 9.60 13.69 -9.58
N PHE A 253 9.01 13.56 -8.38
CA PHE A 253 9.19 12.37 -7.55
C PHE A 253 8.77 11.09 -8.28
N LEU A 254 7.61 11.07 -8.93
CA LEU A 254 7.13 9.89 -9.66
C LEU A 254 8.01 9.57 -10.87
N ARG A 255 8.54 10.57 -11.58
CA ARG A 255 9.54 10.37 -12.64
C ARG A 255 10.78 9.70 -12.08
N THR A 256 11.29 10.11 -10.91
CA THR A 256 12.45 9.44 -10.30
C THR A 256 12.20 7.97 -9.96
N LYS A 257 10.95 7.60 -9.63
CA LYS A 257 10.57 6.19 -9.36
C LYS A 257 10.41 5.34 -10.62
N MET A 258 10.28 5.99 -11.78
CA MET A 258 10.22 5.34 -13.09
C MET A 258 11.61 5.23 -13.74
N SER A 259 12.55 6.08 -13.35
CA SER A 259 13.95 6.01 -13.76
C SER A 259 14.63 4.81 -13.09
N PHE A 260 14.63 3.66 -13.76
CA PHE A 260 15.41 2.51 -13.29
C PHE A 260 16.91 2.83 -13.37
N PRO A 261 17.73 2.43 -12.38
CA PRO A 261 19.16 2.37 -12.60
C PRO A 261 19.41 1.41 -13.77
N HIS A 262 20.13 1.88 -14.80
CA HIS A 262 20.48 1.10 -15.99
C HIS A 262 21.39 -0.12 -15.70
N ASP A 263 21.73 -0.39 -14.44
CA ASP A 263 22.72 -1.38 -14.00
C ASP A 263 22.09 -2.54 -13.21
N VAL A 264 21.08 -3.21 -13.77
CA VAL A 264 20.76 -4.58 -13.37
C VAL A 264 21.03 -5.49 -14.56
N THR A 265 22.32 -5.73 -14.79
CA THR A 265 22.79 -6.83 -15.62
C THR A 265 22.31 -8.13 -14.97
N ILE A 266 21.40 -8.83 -15.63
CA ILE A 266 20.94 -10.19 -15.29
C ILE A 266 22.09 -11.18 -15.48
#